data_AF-A0A5P9D5G8-F1
#
_entry.id   AF-A0A5P9D5G8-F1
#
_cell.length_a   1.000
_cell.length_b   1.000
_cell.length_c   1.000
_cell.angle_alpha   90.00
_cell.angle_beta   90.00
_cell.angle_gamma   90.00
#
_symmetry.space_group_name_H-M   'P 1'
#
loop_
_entity.id
_entity.type
_entity.pdbx_description
1 polymer ?
#
loop_
_entity_poly.entity_id
_entity_poly.type
_entity_poly.pdbx_seq_one_letter_code
_entity_poly.pdbx_strand_id
1 'polypeptide(L)'
;MECLDPVLGAGELAAERLEQANINPQTGLATDYLNHFNEVMMLLEMLPAMPDCAEDVLDWEPLDYEGHFENSTFKDKNLAIAAYHAAPNYLREHLEAQVADINNLVGEIQSQLREAADPAAVAAEIADRATHEIKPLISVAGAVIHGHVEPEATQHEGDGAQAEIDALFA
;
A
#
# COMPACT_ATOMS: atom_id res chain seq x y z
N MET A 1 -15.73 -23.56 -25.78
CA MET A 1 -15.56 -23.70 -24.33
C MET A 1 -15.48 -22.28 -23.83
N GLU A 2 -16.53 -21.77 -23.21
CA GLU A 2 -16.53 -20.41 -22.69
C GLU A 2 -15.46 -20.37 -21.59
N CYS A 3 -14.33 -19.72 -21.89
CA CYS A 3 -13.38 -19.32 -20.87
C CYS A 3 -14.08 -18.19 -20.10
N LEU A 4 -14.87 -18.56 -19.10
CA LEU A 4 -15.39 -17.59 -18.15
C LEU A 4 -14.17 -16.95 -17.47
N ASP A 5 -14.08 -15.63 -17.55
CA ASP A 5 -13.06 -14.89 -16.81
C ASP A 5 -13.17 -15.27 -15.32
N PRO A 6 -12.04 -15.47 -14.62
CA PRO A 6 -12.07 -15.81 -13.21
C PRO A 6 -12.83 -14.73 -12.42
N VAL A 7 -13.81 -15.14 -11.62
CA VAL A 7 -14.60 -14.25 -10.76
C VAL A 7 -14.33 -14.59 -9.31
N LEU A 8 -14.07 -13.57 -8.48
CA LEU A 8 -13.91 -13.74 -7.04
C LEU A 8 -15.14 -14.44 -6.43
N GLY A 9 -14.88 -15.38 -5.52
CA GLY A 9 -15.90 -16.16 -4.83
C GLY A 9 -16.36 -17.41 -5.57
N ALA A 10 -15.83 -17.72 -6.76
CA ALA A 10 -16.21 -18.91 -7.53
C ALA A 10 -15.00 -19.67 -8.10
N GLY A 11 -15.18 -20.99 -8.29
CA GLY A 11 -14.19 -21.85 -8.93
C GLY A 11 -12.83 -21.82 -8.23
N GLU A 12 -11.76 -21.57 -8.98
CA GLU A 12 -10.39 -21.46 -8.46
C GLU A 12 -10.21 -20.26 -7.51
N LEU A 13 -11.10 -19.26 -7.54
CA LEU A 13 -11.09 -18.08 -6.67
C LEU A 13 -12.16 -18.14 -5.56
N ALA A 14 -12.59 -19.34 -5.17
CA ALA A 14 -13.53 -19.53 -4.06
C ALA A 14 -12.99 -18.93 -2.75
N ALA A 15 -13.87 -18.32 -1.95
CA ALA A 15 -13.49 -17.59 -0.73
C ALA A 15 -12.63 -18.42 0.23
N GLU A 16 -13.03 -19.67 0.51
CA GLU A 16 -12.29 -20.59 1.39
C GLU A 16 -10.86 -20.85 0.91
N ARG A 17 -10.65 -20.88 -0.41
CA ARG A 17 -9.33 -21.10 -1.00
C ARG A 17 -8.45 -19.86 -0.92
N LEU A 18 -9.04 -18.68 -1.13
CA LEU A 18 -8.34 -17.41 -0.97
C LEU A 18 -7.90 -17.21 0.49
N GLU A 19 -8.79 -17.46 1.45
CA GLU A 19 -8.47 -17.38 2.88
C GLU A 19 -7.34 -18.33 3.28
N GLN A 20 -7.36 -19.58 2.82
CA GLN A 20 -6.29 -20.55 3.07
C GLN A 20 -4.93 -20.12 2.50
N ALA A 21 -4.95 -19.31 1.45
CA ALA A 21 -3.77 -18.75 0.81
C ALA A 21 -3.36 -17.39 1.41
N ASN A 22 -3.99 -16.89 2.47
CA ASN A 22 -3.79 -15.54 3.01
C ASN A 22 -4.09 -14.41 2.00
N ILE A 23 -5.06 -14.64 1.11
CA ILE A 23 -5.62 -13.64 0.19
C ILE A 23 -6.99 -13.23 0.74
N ASN A 24 -7.28 -11.93 0.78
CA ASN A 24 -8.58 -11.49 1.23
C ASN A 24 -9.66 -11.87 0.19
N PRO A 25 -10.69 -12.64 0.56
CA PRO A 25 -11.68 -13.14 -0.40
C PRO A 25 -12.63 -12.06 -0.94
N GLN A 26 -12.75 -10.92 -0.25
CA GLN A 26 -13.61 -9.81 -0.67
C GLN A 26 -12.90 -8.88 -1.65
N THR A 27 -11.59 -8.68 -1.46
CA THR A 27 -10.80 -7.75 -2.29
C THR A 27 -9.99 -8.45 -3.36
N GLY A 28 -9.66 -9.74 -3.18
CA GLY A 28 -8.73 -10.48 -4.05
C GLY A 28 -7.25 -10.13 -3.82
N LEU A 29 -6.94 -9.34 -2.78
CA LEU A 29 -5.61 -8.81 -2.52
C LEU A 29 -4.93 -9.54 -1.36
N ALA A 30 -3.62 -9.76 -1.46
CA ALA A 30 -2.81 -10.43 -0.45
C ALA A 30 -1.95 -9.44 0.34
N THR A 31 -2.00 -9.52 1.66
CA THR A 31 -1.19 -8.68 2.57
C THR A 31 0.31 -8.88 2.39
N ASP A 32 0.73 -10.05 1.90
CA ASP A 32 2.12 -10.38 1.60
C ASP A 32 2.78 -9.36 0.67
N TYR A 33 2.00 -8.73 -0.21
CA TYR A 33 2.45 -7.64 -1.07
C TYR A 33 3.11 -6.50 -0.29
N LEU A 34 2.62 -6.18 0.92
CA LEU A 34 3.17 -5.07 1.70
C LEU A 34 4.50 -5.38 2.38
N ASN A 35 4.94 -6.64 2.40
CA ASN A 35 6.16 -7.03 3.11
C ASN A 35 7.39 -6.28 2.58
N HIS A 36 7.54 -6.13 1.27
CA HIS A 36 8.70 -5.45 0.71
C HIS A 36 8.74 -3.94 1.02
N PHE A 37 7.59 -3.30 1.26
CA PHE A 37 7.53 -1.92 1.77
C PHE A 37 7.86 -1.85 3.26
N ASN A 38 7.39 -2.82 4.05
CA ASN A 38 7.72 -2.92 5.48
C ASN A 38 9.23 -3.15 5.69
N GLU A 39 9.86 -3.91 4.81
CA GLU A 39 11.32 -4.16 4.84
C GLU A 39 12.11 -2.86 4.62
N VAL A 40 11.81 -2.08 3.57
CA VAL A 40 12.50 -0.79 3.36
C VAL A 40 12.17 0.21 4.47
N MET A 41 10.94 0.22 4.99
CA MET A 41 10.59 1.06 6.13
C MET A 41 11.42 0.76 7.38
N MET A 42 11.63 -0.52 7.68
CA MET A 42 12.48 -0.92 8.80
C MET A 42 13.92 -0.42 8.61
N LEU A 43 14.47 -0.51 7.40
CA LEU A 43 15.80 0.02 7.09
C LEU A 43 15.86 1.54 7.29
N LEU A 44 14.87 2.27 6.78
CA LEU A 44 14.76 3.73 6.94
C LEU A 44 14.67 4.15 8.41
N GLU A 45 13.88 3.46 9.24
CA GLU A 45 13.78 3.72 10.69
C GLU A 45 15.11 3.41 11.42
N MET A 46 15.91 2.48 10.91
CA MET A 46 17.19 2.08 11.51
C MET A 46 18.37 2.97 11.14
N LEU A 47 18.30 3.73 10.04
CA LEU A 47 19.40 4.57 9.55
C LEU A 47 20.09 5.43 10.64
N PRO A 48 19.38 6.08 11.58
CA PRO A 48 20.03 6.91 12.61
C PRO A 48 20.93 6.11 13.55
N ALA A 49 20.58 4.85 13.80
CA ALA A 49 21.35 3.95 14.67
C ALA A 49 22.34 3.09 13.87
N MET A 50 22.05 2.81 12.60
CA MET A 50 22.84 1.97 11.70
C MET A 50 22.91 2.60 10.31
N PRO A 51 23.76 3.62 10.09
CA PRO A 51 23.90 4.29 8.79
C PRO A 51 24.39 3.36 7.67
N ASP A 52 25.07 2.26 8.01
CA ASP A 52 25.56 1.26 7.05
C ASP A 52 24.42 0.59 6.25
N CYS A 53 23.19 0.57 6.78
CA CYS A 53 22.00 0.09 6.06
C CYS A 53 21.59 1.01 4.89
N ALA A 54 22.24 2.16 4.70
CA ALA A 54 21.96 3.04 3.56
C ALA A 54 22.19 2.34 2.22
N GLU A 55 23.15 1.42 2.11
CA GLU A 55 23.36 0.63 0.90
C GLU A 55 22.13 -0.23 0.58
N ASP A 56 21.56 -0.91 1.58
CA ASP A 56 20.35 -1.72 1.40
C ASP A 56 19.13 -0.87 1.00
N VAL A 57 19.01 0.35 1.53
CA VAL A 57 17.96 1.31 1.12
C VAL A 57 18.15 1.75 -0.33
N LEU A 58 19.40 1.93 -0.77
CA LEU A 58 19.73 2.35 -2.13
C LEU A 58 19.56 1.23 -3.17
N ASP A 59 19.71 -0.03 -2.75
CA ASP A 59 19.53 -1.23 -3.55
C ASP A 59 18.06 -1.67 -3.62
N TRP A 60 17.20 -1.16 -2.75
CA TRP A 60 15.76 -1.40 -2.83
C TRP A 60 15.19 -0.85 -4.14
N GLU A 61 14.39 -1.67 -4.83
CA GLU A 61 13.71 -1.32 -6.08
C GLU A 61 12.19 -1.52 -5.95
N PRO A 62 11.38 -0.64 -6.55
CA PRO A 62 9.93 -0.78 -6.53
C PRO A 62 9.49 -1.99 -7.36
N LEU A 63 8.50 -2.72 -6.86
CA LEU A 63 7.82 -3.80 -7.58
C LEU A 63 6.33 -3.51 -7.65
N ASP A 64 5.72 -3.77 -8.80
CA ASP A 64 4.27 -3.82 -8.90
C ASP A 64 3.73 -5.12 -8.26
N TYR A 65 2.40 -5.22 -8.15
CA TYR A 65 1.77 -6.34 -7.46
C TYR A 65 2.15 -7.70 -8.08
N GLU A 66 2.11 -7.80 -9.41
CA GLU A 66 2.47 -9.02 -10.13
C GLU A 66 3.94 -9.34 -9.96
N GLY A 67 4.83 -8.37 -10.21
CA GLY A 67 6.28 -8.52 -10.10
C GLY A 67 6.73 -8.90 -8.69
N HIS A 68 6.07 -8.40 -7.65
CA HIS A 68 6.31 -8.85 -6.27
C HIS A 68 6.06 -10.35 -6.13
N PHE A 69 4.89 -10.83 -6.53
CA PHE A 69 4.53 -12.24 -6.38
C PHE A 69 5.31 -13.17 -7.31
N GLU A 70 5.63 -12.74 -8.53
CA GLU A 70 6.46 -13.51 -9.45
C GLU A 70 7.83 -13.82 -8.86
N ASN A 71 8.43 -12.83 -8.18
CA ASN A 71 9.75 -12.90 -7.59
C ASN A 71 9.77 -13.40 -6.14
N SER A 72 8.63 -13.49 -5.45
CA SER A 72 8.57 -13.94 -4.06
C SER A 72 8.56 -15.47 -3.90
N THR A 73 8.82 -15.91 -2.66
CA THR A 73 8.65 -17.31 -2.22
C THR A 73 7.23 -17.63 -1.77
N PHE A 74 6.27 -16.73 -2.01
CA PHE A 74 4.89 -16.91 -1.61
C PHE A 74 4.29 -18.13 -2.31
N LYS A 75 3.82 -19.10 -1.51
CA LYS A 75 3.42 -20.44 -1.98
C LYS A 75 2.33 -20.38 -3.05
N ASP A 76 1.37 -19.48 -2.86
CA ASP A 76 0.17 -19.38 -3.69
C ASP A 76 0.22 -18.16 -4.63
N LYS A 77 1.43 -17.79 -5.11
CA LYS A 77 1.66 -16.59 -5.94
C LYS A 77 0.79 -16.49 -7.19
N ASN A 78 0.63 -17.59 -7.92
CA ASN A 78 -0.22 -17.61 -9.11
C ASN A 78 -1.70 -17.39 -8.76
N LEU A 79 -2.14 -17.85 -7.59
CA LEU A 79 -3.50 -17.59 -7.10
C LEU A 79 -3.66 -16.13 -6.68
N ALA A 80 -2.66 -15.53 -6.04
CA ALA A 80 -2.67 -14.11 -5.69
C ALA A 80 -2.74 -13.20 -6.93
N ILE A 81 -1.96 -13.50 -7.97
CA ILE A 81 -1.99 -12.77 -9.25
C ILE A 81 -3.35 -12.93 -9.94
N ALA A 82 -3.88 -14.16 -10.01
CA ALA A 82 -5.19 -14.41 -10.59
C ALA A 82 -6.34 -13.71 -9.82
N ALA A 83 -6.28 -13.74 -8.49
CA ALA A 83 -7.24 -13.05 -7.62
C ALA A 83 -7.16 -11.53 -7.79
N TYR A 84 -5.94 -10.98 -7.94
CA TYR A 84 -5.73 -9.57 -8.24
C TYR A 84 -6.36 -9.18 -9.58
N HIS A 85 -6.17 -9.94 -10.66
CA HIS A 85 -6.84 -9.61 -11.94
C HIS A 85 -8.37 -9.68 -11.87
N ALA A 86 -8.91 -10.52 -11.00
CA ALA A 86 -10.35 -10.61 -10.74
C ALA A 86 -10.85 -9.57 -9.72
N ALA A 87 -9.96 -8.81 -9.08
CA ALA A 87 -10.29 -7.81 -8.09
C ALA A 87 -11.05 -6.62 -8.72
N PRO A 88 -12.00 -6.01 -7.99
CA PRO A 88 -12.65 -4.78 -8.41
C PRO A 88 -11.64 -3.70 -8.81
N ASN A 89 -11.82 -3.10 -9.99
CA ASN A 89 -10.87 -2.12 -10.54
C ASN A 89 -10.58 -0.97 -9.58
N TYR A 90 -11.61 -0.43 -8.90
CA TYR A 90 -11.43 0.67 -7.96
C TYR A 90 -10.50 0.32 -6.78
N LEU A 91 -10.46 -0.95 -6.34
CA LEU A 91 -9.54 -1.39 -5.29
C LEU A 91 -8.10 -1.46 -5.79
N ARG A 92 -7.92 -1.93 -7.04
CA ARG A 92 -6.61 -1.99 -7.68
C ARG A 92 -6.05 -0.60 -7.91
N GLU A 93 -6.83 0.28 -8.52
CA GLU A 93 -6.46 1.69 -8.76
C GLU A 93 -6.12 2.41 -7.45
N HIS A 94 -6.90 2.19 -6.39
CA HIS A 94 -6.64 2.81 -5.10
C HIS A 94 -5.34 2.29 -4.45
N LEU A 95 -5.09 0.97 -4.50
CA LEU A 95 -3.83 0.37 -4.03
C LEU A 95 -2.64 0.89 -4.84
N GLU A 96 -2.74 0.89 -6.17
CA GLU A 96 -1.70 1.35 -7.10
C GLU A 96 -1.35 2.82 -6.87
N ALA A 97 -2.33 3.67 -6.57
CA ALA A 97 -2.08 5.06 -6.21
C ALA A 97 -1.23 5.17 -4.93
N GLN A 98 -1.57 4.42 -3.87
CA GLN A 98 -0.77 4.43 -2.64
C GLN A 98 0.65 3.90 -2.88
N VAL A 99 0.79 2.85 -3.69
CA VAL A 99 2.09 2.28 -4.07
C VAL A 99 2.93 3.29 -4.83
N ALA A 100 2.34 4.02 -5.79
CA ALA A 100 3.05 5.04 -6.55
C ALA A 100 3.60 6.14 -5.63
N ASP A 101 2.80 6.60 -4.66
CA ASP A 101 3.23 7.61 -3.69
C ASP A 101 4.36 7.10 -2.78
N ILE A 102 4.27 5.86 -2.29
CA ILE A 102 5.36 5.22 -1.52
C ILE A 102 6.65 5.17 -2.35
N ASN A 103 6.56 4.69 -3.59
CA ASN A 103 7.70 4.54 -4.49
C ASN A 103 8.39 5.89 -4.77
N ASN A 104 7.60 6.95 -4.98
CA ASN A 104 8.13 8.29 -5.19
C ASN A 104 8.89 8.79 -3.96
N LEU A 105 8.31 8.64 -2.76
CA LEU A 105 8.95 9.06 -1.51
C LEU A 105 10.25 8.30 -1.24
N VAL A 106 10.27 6.97 -1.46
CA VAL A 106 11.50 6.18 -1.33
C VAL A 106 12.55 6.64 -2.35
N GLY A 107 12.16 6.91 -3.60
CA GLY A 107 13.07 7.44 -4.63
C GLY A 107 13.66 8.81 -4.28
N GLU A 108 12.88 9.69 -3.66
CA GLU A 108 13.36 10.98 -3.16
C GLU A 108 14.36 10.81 -2.02
N ILE A 109 14.07 9.92 -1.07
CA ILE A 109 14.99 9.57 0.03
C ILE A 109 16.29 8.98 -0.51
N GLN A 110 16.21 8.04 -1.47
CA GLN A 110 17.39 7.49 -2.11
C GLN A 110 18.22 8.57 -2.81
N SER A 111 17.57 9.57 -3.43
CA SER A 111 18.27 10.71 -4.03
C SER A 111 18.99 11.55 -2.96
N GLN A 112 18.33 11.83 -1.84
CA GLN A 112 18.93 12.52 -0.70
C GLN A 112 20.15 11.76 -0.12
N LEU A 113 20.05 10.44 0.01
CA LEU A 113 21.16 9.59 0.45
C LEU A 113 22.35 9.64 -0.52
N ARG A 114 22.11 9.61 -1.84
CA ARG A 114 23.16 9.69 -2.87
C ARG A 114 23.86 11.04 -2.89
N GLU A 115 23.15 12.12 -2.58
CA GLU A 115 23.68 13.49 -2.56
C GLU A 115 24.41 13.83 -1.25
N ALA A 116 24.10 13.14 -0.16
CA ALA A 116 24.74 13.33 1.12
C ALA A 116 26.22 12.92 1.09
N ALA A 117 27.08 13.74 1.69
CA ALA A 117 28.51 13.39 1.84
C ALA A 117 28.72 12.22 2.83
N ASP A 118 27.79 12.06 3.78
CA ASP A 118 27.76 11.02 4.79
C ASP A 118 26.28 10.66 5.08
N PRO A 119 25.85 9.40 4.91
CA PRO A 119 24.48 8.97 5.25
C PRO A 119 24.07 9.31 6.68
N ALA A 120 25.00 9.27 7.64
CA ALA A 120 24.72 9.58 9.03
C ALA A 120 24.26 11.04 9.23
N ALA A 121 24.64 11.95 8.33
CA ALA A 121 24.28 13.37 8.41
C ALA A 121 22.79 13.64 8.11
N VAL A 122 22.17 12.78 7.29
CA VAL A 122 20.76 12.92 6.86
C VAL A 122 19.83 11.86 7.47
N ALA A 123 20.40 10.84 8.12
CA ALA A 123 19.68 9.67 8.63
C ALA A 123 18.49 10.01 9.56
N ALA A 124 18.67 10.95 10.50
CA ALA A 124 17.61 11.33 11.44
C ALA A 124 16.42 12.00 10.75
N GLU A 125 16.69 12.87 9.78
CA GLU A 125 15.67 13.54 8.97
C GLU A 125 14.91 12.52 8.10
N ILE A 126 15.64 11.61 7.44
CA ILE A 126 15.07 10.55 6.62
C ILE A 126 14.16 9.63 7.44
N ALA A 127 14.60 9.20 8.63
CA ALA A 127 13.82 8.32 9.49
C ALA A 127 12.52 8.99 9.98
N ASP A 128 12.61 10.27 10.37
CA ASP A 128 11.45 11.07 10.76
C ASP A 128 10.47 11.21 9.59
N ARG A 129 10.98 11.56 8.41
CA ARG A 129 10.19 11.70 7.19
C ARG A 129 9.50 10.40 6.78
N ALA A 130 10.22 9.28 6.75
CA ALA A 130 9.66 7.98 6.44
C ALA A 130 8.53 7.59 7.40
N THR A 131 8.71 7.85 8.69
CA THR A 131 7.72 7.57 9.73
C THR A 131 6.44 8.38 9.53
N HIS A 132 6.54 9.64 9.12
CA HIS A 132 5.39 10.54 8.99
C HIS A 132 4.74 10.52 7.60
N GLU A 133 5.46 10.15 6.55
CA GLU A 133 4.98 10.21 5.17
C GLU A 133 4.72 8.81 4.58
N ILE A 134 5.65 7.85 4.74
CA ILE A 134 5.53 6.53 4.10
C ILE A 134 4.68 5.57 4.94
N LYS A 135 4.88 5.54 6.26
CA LYS A 135 4.16 4.63 7.16
C LYS A 135 2.62 4.78 7.10
N PRO A 136 2.05 6.00 7.01
CA PRO A 136 0.62 6.16 6.80
C PRO A 136 0.15 5.59 5.46
N LEU A 137 0.90 5.77 4.38
CA LEU A 137 0.55 5.22 3.05
C LEU A 137 0.52 3.70 3.06
N ILE A 138 1.50 3.04 3.70
CA ILE A 138 1.49 1.57 3.88
C ILE A 138 0.27 1.13 4.70
N SER A 139 -0.10 1.92 5.71
CA SER A 139 -1.28 1.62 6.54
C SER A 139 -2.57 1.75 5.74
N VAL A 140 -2.69 2.76 4.88
CA VAL A 140 -3.82 2.92 3.94
C VAL A 140 -3.84 1.77 2.94
N ALA A 141 -2.73 1.43 2.30
CA ALA A 141 -2.63 0.28 1.40
C ALA A 141 -3.05 -1.03 2.09
N GLY A 142 -2.66 -1.21 3.35
CA GLY A 142 -3.13 -2.30 4.20
C GLY A 142 -4.64 -2.28 4.39
N ALA A 143 -5.25 -1.13 4.65
CA ALA A 143 -6.69 -0.99 4.77
C ALA A 143 -7.41 -1.39 3.46
N VAL A 144 -6.88 -0.99 2.29
CA VAL A 144 -7.41 -1.40 0.98
C VAL A 144 -7.41 -2.91 0.82
N ILE A 145 -6.29 -3.57 1.13
CA ILE A 145 -6.17 -5.03 1.06
C ILE A 145 -7.22 -5.72 1.94
N HIS A 146 -7.50 -5.16 3.11
CA HIS A 146 -8.49 -5.71 4.04
C HIS A 146 -9.95 -5.32 3.71
N GLY A 147 -10.18 -4.48 2.69
CA GLY A 147 -11.53 -4.03 2.30
C GLY A 147 -12.05 -2.87 3.12
N HIS A 148 -11.20 -2.24 3.93
CA HIS A 148 -11.48 -1.01 4.66
C HIS A 148 -11.14 0.20 3.80
N VAL A 149 -11.84 0.36 2.68
CA VAL A 149 -11.80 1.60 1.93
C VAL A 149 -12.78 2.54 2.60
N GLU A 150 -12.28 3.54 3.33
CA GLU A 150 -13.16 4.66 3.66
C GLU A 150 -13.61 5.23 2.31
N PRO A 151 -14.92 5.29 2.01
CA PRO A 151 -15.35 6.05 0.86
C PRO A 151 -14.80 7.45 1.09
N GLU A 152 -13.99 7.97 0.15
CA GLU A 152 -13.66 9.38 0.12
C GLU A 152 -14.97 10.10 0.41
N ALA A 153 -15.04 10.72 1.60
CA ALA A 153 -16.21 11.47 1.96
C ALA A 153 -16.36 12.46 0.81
N THR A 154 -17.41 12.30 0.01
CA THR A 154 -17.88 13.36 -0.85
C THR A 154 -18.01 14.55 0.08
N GLN A 155 -17.04 15.45 0.03
CA GLN A 155 -17.13 16.80 0.51
C GLN A 155 -18.18 17.46 -0.39
N HIS A 156 -19.45 17.11 -0.18
CA HIS A 156 -20.53 18.03 -0.37
C HIS A 156 -20.80 18.60 1.02
N GLU A 157 -20.14 19.74 1.21
CA GLU A 157 -20.36 20.71 2.26
C GLU A 157 -21.84 20.76 2.66
N GLY A 158 -22.07 20.70 3.97
CA GLY A 158 -23.36 21.00 4.54
C GLY A 158 -23.74 22.43 4.20
N ASP A 159 -24.78 22.60 3.39
CA ASP A 159 -25.53 23.85 3.29
C ASP A 159 -27.02 23.56 3.52
N GLY A 160 -27.38 23.35 4.79
CA GLY A 160 -28.78 23.07 5.14
C GLY A 160 -29.13 23.03 6.63
N ALA A 161 -28.15 23.01 7.54
CA ALA A 161 -28.42 22.90 8.98
C ALA A 161 -28.05 24.15 9.80
N GLN A 162 -28.05 25.34 9.19
CA GLN A 162 -27.82 26.61 9.89
C GLN A 162 -28.87 27.68 9.56
N ALA A 163 -30.10 27.26 9.22
CA ALA A 163 -31.24 28.16 9.04
C ALA A 163 -32.27 28.11 10.18
N GLU A 164 -32.10 27.27 11.20
CA GLU A 164 -33.12 27.07 12.24
C GLU A 164 -32.87 27.83 13.56
N ILE A 165 -31.73 28.49 13.74
CA ILE A 165 -31.44 29.21 14.99
C ILE A 165 -31.91 30.68 14.95
N ASP A 166 -32.03 31.29 13.77
CA ASP A 166 -32.50 32.68 13.63
C ASP A 166 -34.04 32.83 13.64
N ALA A 167 -34.79 31.73 13.56
CA ALA A 167 -36.25 31.75 13.68
C ALA A 167 -36.76 31.69 15.14
N LEU A 168 -35.86 31.52 16.12
CA LEU A 168 -36.23 31.41 17.54
C LEU A 168 -36.14 32.76 18.30
N PHE A 169 -35.69 33.83 17.64
CA PHE A 169 -35.51 35.15 18.25
C PHE A 169 -36.12 36.32 17.44
N ALA A 170 -36.99 36.04 16.47
CA ALA A 170 -37.78 37.05 15.74
C ALA A 170 -39.24 37.09 16.24
#